data_AF-A0A946HK49-F1
#
_entry.id   AF-A0A946HK49-F1
#
_cell.length_a   1.000
_cell.length_b   1.000
_cell.length_c   1.000
_cell.angle_alpha   90.00
_cell.angle_beta   90.00
_cell.angle_gamma   90.00
#
_symmetry.space_group_name_H-M   'P 1'
#
loop_
_entity.id
_entity.type
_entity.pdbx_description
1 polymer ?
#
loop_
_entity_poly.entity_id
_entity_poly.type
_entity_poly.pdbx_seq_one_letter_code
_entity_poly.pdbx_strand_id
1 'polypeptide(L)' 'MTQHNQWSPDQPLPRYADRKTLAVIITHRYFPISPRTLERWPLIARKPNKAVVYDVTEALEYAEQQLNKAYAYKQTGDVL' A
#
# COMPACT_ATOMS: atom_id res chain seq x y z
N MET A 1 18.40 -4.83 12.90
CA MET A 1 18.36 -3.54 12.19
C MET A 1 17.46 -3.71 10.98
N THR A 2 16.20 -3.26 11.07
CA THR A 2 15.26 -3.32 9.95
C THR A 2 15.63 -2.19 8.99
N GLN A 3 16.28 -2.52 7.87
CA GLN A 3 16.58 -1.51 6.85
C GLN A 3 15.26 -0.87 6.40
N HIS A 4 15.09 0.41 6.69
CA HIS A 4 14.01 1.22 6.15
C HIS A 4 14.42 1.63 4.75
N ASN A 5 14.29 0.72 3.79
CA ASN A 5 14.51 1.05 2.39
C ASN A 5 13.31 1.85 1.90
N GLN A 6 13.33 3.17 2.13
CA GLN A 6 12.28 4.08 1.76
C GLN A 6 12.24 4.17 0.22
N TRP A 7 11.49 3.26 -0.40
CA TRP A 7 11.24 3.27 -1.83
C TRP A 7 10.78 4.66 -2.27
N SER A 8 11.31 5.13 -3.40
CA SER A 8 10.98 6.43 -4.01
C SER A 8 10.28 6.22 -5.36
N PRO A 9 9.40 7.13 -5.80
CA PRO A 9 8.65 7.02 -7.06
C PRO A 9 9.47 6.67 -8.30
N ASP A 10 10.70 7.20 -8.38
CA ASP A 10 11.62 6.99 -9.49
C ASP A 10 12.33 5.62 -9.47
N GLN A 11 12.10 4.80 -8.43
CA GLN A 11 12.69 3.47 -8.30
C GLN A 11 11.73 2.38 -8.81
N PRO A 12 12.26 1.29 -9.40
CA PRO A 12 11.44 0.14 -9.76
C PRO A 12 10.75 -0.45 -8.52
N LEU A 13 9.55 -1.02 -8.71
CA LEU A 13 8.82 -1.68 -7.64
C LEU A 13 9.58 -2.94 -7.19
N PRO A 14 9.90 -3.08 -5.89
CA PRO A 14 10.50 -4.32 -5.40
C PRO A 14 9.46 -5.44 -5.44
N ARG A 15 9.92 -6.70 -5.56
CA ARG A 15 9.01 -7.86 -5.49
C ARG A 15 8.40 -8.03 -4.10
N TYR A 16 9.21 -7.84 -3.06
CA TYR A 16 8.81 -7.93 -1.66
C TYR A 16 9.15 -6.64 -0.93
N ALA A 17 8.26 -6.18 -0.06
CA ALA A 17 8.47 -4.98 0.75
C ALA A 17 7.97 -5.17 2.18
N ASP A 18 8.56 -4.43 3.12
CA ASP A 18 8.01 -4.29 4.46
C ASP A 18 6.79 -3.34 4.46
N ARG A 19 6.00 -3.35 5.54
CA ARG A 19 4.77 -2.55 5.64
C ARG A 19 4.96 -1.04 5.45
N LYS A 20 6.08 -0.47 5.89
CA LYS A 20 6.30 0.97 5.74
C LYS A 20 6.49 1.31 4.27
N THR A 21 7.33 0.53 3.59
CA THR A 21 7.59 0.66 2.16
C THR A 21 6.31 0.42 1.34
N LEU A 22 5.55 -0.63 1.66
CA LEU A 22 4.27 -0.94 1.03
C LEU A 22 3.27 0.24 1.13
N ALA A 23 3.18 0.86 2.31
CA ALA A 23 2.29 2.01 2.53
C ALA A 23 2.68 3.22 1.69
N VAL A 24 3.98 3.49 1.52
CA VAL A 24 4.48 4.56 0.66
C VAL A 24 4.12 4.28 -0.80
N ILE A 25 4.36 3.06 -1.29
CA ILE A 25 4.04 2.65 -2.66
C ILE A 25 2.53 2.81 -2.93
N ILE A 26 1.68 2.27 -2.06
CA ILE A 26 0.21 2.33 -2.23
C ILE A 26 -0.29 3.77 -2.16
N THR A 27 0.22 4.57 -1.23
CA THR A 27 -0.12 6.00 -1.12
C THR A 27 0.21 6.77 -2.39
N HIS A 28 1.34 6.46 -3.02
CA HIS A 28 1.75 7.11 -4.26
C HIS A 28 0.89 6.68 -5.47
N ARG A 29 0.40 5.44 -5.50
CA ARG A 29 -0.30 4.86 -6.67
C ARG A 29 -1.82 4.94 -6.62
N TYR A 30 -2.42 4.88 -5.43
CA TYR A 30 -3.87 4.73 -5.26
C TYR A 30 -4.47 5.76 -4.31
N PHE A 31 -4.32 5.56 -3.00
CA PHE A 31 -4.91 6.42 -1.97
C PHE A 31 -4.06 6.42 -0.70
N PRO A 32 -4.10 7.51 0.09
CA PRO A 32 -3.31 7.61 1.30
C PRO A 32 -3.65 6.51 2.30
N ILE A 33 -2.62 5.78 2.74
CA ILE A 33 -2.76 4.68 3.68
C ILE A 33 -1.63 4.67 4.71
N SER A 34 -1.97 4.33 5.97
CA SER A 34 -0.98 4.15 7.02
C SER A 34 -0.46 2.70 7.06
N PRO A 35 0.79 2.47 7.51
CA PRO A 35 1.31 1.12 7.73
C PRO A 35 0.47 0.27 8.70
N ARG A 36 -0.28 0.92 9.61
CA ARG A 36 -1.22 0.25 10.53
C ARG A 36 -2.46 -0.27 9.82
N THR A 37 -2.95 0.44 8.80
CA THR A 37 -4.11 0.01 8.04
C THR A 37 -3.83 -1.32 7.33
N LEU A 38 -2.59 -1.50 6.84
CA LEU A 38 -2.14 -2.74 6.19
C LEU A 38 -2.13 -3.96 7.11
N GLU A 39 -2.12 -3.78 8.44
CA GLU A 39 -2.21 -4.90 9.39
C GLU A 39 -3.54 -5.64 9.32
N ARG A 40 -4.59 -4.95 8.84
CA ARG A 40 -5.95 -5.50 8.71
C ARG A 40 -6.23 -6.08 7.34
N TRP A 41 -5.30 -5.93 6.39
CA TRP A 41 -5.48 -6.42 5.04
C TRP A 41 -5.18 -7.93 5.00
N PRO A 42 -5.96 -8.72 4.25
CA PRO A 42 -5.76 -10.16 4.14
C PRO A 42 -4.61 -10.50 3.18
N LEU A 43 -3.43 -9.92 3.39
CA LEU A 43 -2.22 -10.13 2.56
C LEU A 43 -1.39 -11.31 3.09
N ILE A 44 -0.68 -11.99 2.20
CA ILE A 44 0.19 -13.10 2.59
C ILE A 44 1.50 -12.55 3.15
N ALA A 45 1.65 -12.63 4.48
CA ALA A 45 2.88 -12.28 5.17
C ALA A 45 3.93 -13.40 5.07
N ARG A 46 5.14 -13.08 4.63
CA ARG A 46 6.31 -13.98 4.64
C ARG A 46 7.34 -13.49 5.65
N LYS A 47 8.00 -14.41 6.37
CA LYS A 47 8.96 -14.05 7.44
C LYS A 47 10.37 -14.61 7.24
N PRO A 48 11.13 -14.21 6.21
CA PRO A 48 12.55 -14.55 6.11
C PRO A 48 13.35 -13.85 7.22
N ASN A 49 14.26 -14.57 7.89
CA ASN A 49 15.22 -14.00 8.86
C ASN A 49 14.61 -13.06 9.91
N LYS A 50 13.43 -13.42 10.45
CA LYS A 50 12.65 -12.62 11.42
C LYS A 50 12.07 -11.29 10.89
N ALA A 51 12.29 -10.92 9.63
CA ALA A 51 11.70 -9.76 8.98
C ALA A 51 10.39 -10.13 8.29
N VAL A 52 9.32 -9.36 8.47
CA VAL A 52 8.04 -9.60 7.80
C VAL A 52 7.99 -8.80 6.50
N VAL A 53 7.74 -9.50 5.40
CA VAL A 53 7.65 -8.95 4.05
C VAL A 53 6.37 -9.41 3.36
N TYR A 54 5.89 -8.61 2.41
CA TYR A 54 4.66 -8.83 1.65
C TYR A 54 4.98 -8.74 0.16
N ASP A 55 4.24 -9.48 -0.66
CA ASP A 55 4.34 -9.37 -2.11
C ASP A 55 3.73 -8.03 -2.56
N VAL A 56 4.49 -7.25 -3.31
CA VAL A 56 4.05 -5.91 -3.71
C VAL A 56 2.91 -5.98 -4.72
N THR A 57 2.92 -6.96 -5.63
CA THR A 57 1.86 -7.10 -6.64
C THR A 57 0.52 -7.41 -5.99
N GLU A 58 0.48 -8.39 -5.07
CA GLU A 58 -0.73 -8.75 -4.32
C GLU A 58 -1.31 -7.53 -3.57
N ALA A 59 -0.44 -6.74 -2.95
CA ALA A 59 -0.86 -5.56 -2.19
C ALA A 59 -1.45 -4.46 -3.09
N LEU A 60 -0.90 -4.27 -4.30
CA LEU A 60 -1.41 -3.31 -5.28
C LEU A 60 -2.76 -3.76 -5.85
N GLU A 61 -2.91 -5.04 -6.17
CA GLU A 61 -4.18 -5.61 -6.63
C GLU A 61 -5.29 -5.41 -5.58
N TYR A 62 -4.97 -5.66 -4.30
CA TYR A 62 -5.93 -5.42 -3.22
C TYR A 62 -6.27 -3.93 -3.06
N ALA A 63 -5.28 -3.04 -3.16
CA ALA A 63 -5.50 -1.60 -3.09
C ALA A 63 -6.43 -1.12 -4.23
N GLU A 64 -6.19 -1.57 -5.46
CA GLU A 64 -7.04 -1.27 -6.61
C GLU A 64 -8.49 -1.74 -6.39
N GLN A 65 -8.68 -2.97 -5.90
CA GLN A 65 -10.01 -3.48 -5.58
C GLN A 65 -10.71 -2.65 -4.50
N GLN A 66 -9.99 -2.21 -3.47
CA GLN A 66 -10.54 -1.36 -2.42
C GLN A 66 -10.98 0.00 -2.96
N LEU A 67 -10.17 0.61 -3.85
CA LEU A 67 -10.51 1.86 -4.51
C LEU A 67 -11.76 1.70 -5.39
N ASN A 68 -11.82 0.62 -6.19
CA ASN A 68 -12.95 0.34 -7.08
C ASN A 68 -14.26 0.03 -6.33
N LYS A 69 -14.17 -0.52 -5.11
CA LYS A 69 -15.33 -0.78 -4.24
C LYS A 69 -15.75 0.44 -3.42
N ALA A 70 -14.92 1.48 -3.34
CA ALA A 70 -15.21 2.66 -2.55
C ALA A 70 -16.47 3.37 -3.07
N TYR A 71 -17.25 3.93 -2.15
CA TYR A 71 -18.45 4.68 -2.51
C TYR A 71 -18.07 5.93 -3.30
N ALA A 72 -18.48 5.98 -4.56
CA ALA A 72 -18.34 7.17 -5.38
C ALA A 72 -19.55 8.08 -5.17
N TYR A 73 -19.30 9.35 -4.88
CA TYR A 73 -20.32 10.38 -4.81
C TYR A 73 -19.97 11.51 -5.78
N LYS A 74 -21.00 12.05 -6.43
CA LYS A 74 -20.84 13.25 -7.26
C LYS A 74 -20.77 14.45 -6.32
N GLN A 75 -19.64 15.14 -6.31
CA GLN A 75 -19.53 16.40 -5.59
C GLN A 75 -20.41 17.44 -6.29
N THR A 76 -21.52 17.83 -5.65
CA THR A 76 -22.29 18.99 -6.07
C THR A 76 -21.50 20.21 -5.60
N GLY A 77 -20.86 20.91 -6.53
CA GLY A 77 -20.23 22.18 -6.21
C GLY A 77 -21.30 23.20 -5.89
N ASP A 78 -21.64 23.35 -4.61
CA ASP A 78 -22.36 24.52 -4.16
C ASP A 78 -21.40 25.70 -4.31
N VAL A 79 -21.65 26.51 -5.34
CA VAL A 79 -20.87 27.70 -5.64
C VAL A 79 -21.27 28.74 -4.60
N LEU A 80 -20.42 28.92 -3.59
CA LEU A 80 -20.49 30.08 -2.69
C LEU A 80 -20.20 31.38 -3.45
#